data_AF-A0A7Y6Q0Z8-F1
#
_entry.id   AF-A0A7Y6Q0Z8-F1
#
_cell.length_a   1.000
_cell.length_b   1.000
_cell.length_c   1.000
_cell.angle_alpha   90.00
_cell.angle_beta   90.00
_cell.angle_gamma   90.00
#
_symmetry.space_group_name_H-M   'P 1'
#
loop_
_entity.id
_entity.type
_entity.pdbx_description
1 polymer ?
#
loop_
_entity_poly.entity_id
_entity_poly.type
_entity_poly.pdbx_seq_one_letter_code
_entity_poly.pdbx_strand_id
1 'polypeptide(L)'
;IETGRKVGGGKAFELEGAQNKKLEFKVNHWMEGFTKVGGIKGGEWSKKENQRSPDVEAVYDLVAGKIVETKPITDLFEQRKRFQVLADAGNGTPFLRMAWDNQSIQMWKQGVGKTLELDQPVGNYDVSSLQGTVLADGSAWFALKVDPVNADAVARQKADPEYLDVFHAGTDGKAVRKARVLAKSIKHRFGVAGDNGFWLVERSPGFDRGGTKLATYTIAQ
;
A
#
# COMPACT_ATOMS: atom_id res chain seq x y z
N ILE A 1 -0.55 -41.38 5.98
CA ILE A 1 -1.98 -41.05 6.23
C ILE A 1 -2.20 -39.67 5.65
N GLU A 2 -2.93 -39.57 4.53
CA GLU A 2 -3.35 -38.26 3.98
C GLU A 2 -4.40 -37.67 4.94
N THR A 3 -3.95 -36.81 5.84
CA THR A 3 -4.84 -36.08 6.75
C THR A 3 -5.25 -34.77 6.07
N GLY A 4 -6.39 -34.80 5.39
CA GLY A 4 -6.95 -33.62 4.73
C GLY A 4 -8.24 -33.92 3.97
N ARG A 5 -9.20 -32.99 3.98
CA ARG A 5 -10.39 -33.11 3.11
C ARG A 5 -9.97 -32.80 1.67
N LYS A 6 -10.22 -33.72 0.75
CA LYS A 6 -10.10 -33.46 -0.69
C LYS A 6 -11.15 -32.41 -1.06
N VAL A 7 -10.72 -31.32 -1.67
CA VAL A 7 -11.62 -30.28 -2.20
C VAL A 7 -11.99 -30.63 -3.65
N GLY A 8 -13.18 -30.21 -4.07
CA GLY A 8 -13.59 -30.31 -5.48
C GLY A 8 -12.76 -29.40 -6.39
N GLY A 9 -12.98 -29.49 -7.70
CA GLY A 9 -12.33 -28.61 -8.68
C GLY A 9 -12.65 -27.14 -8.41
N GLY A 10 -11.63 -26.27 -8.49
CA GLY A 10 -11.78 -24.83 -8.29
C GLY A 10 -12.59 -24.18 -9.41
N LYS A 11 -13.35 -23.12 -9.08
CA LYS A 11 -13.98 -22.26 -10.09
C LYS A 11 -12.95 -21.25 -10.57
N ALA A 12 -12.49 -21.37 -11.81
CA ALA A 12 -11.61 -20.38 -12.42
C ALA A 12 -12.41 -19.11 -12.80
N PHE A 13 -11.81 -17.96 -12.56
CA PHE A 13 -12.31 -16.66 -13.02
C PHE A 13 -11.28 -16.05 -13.94
N GLU A 14 -11.55 -16.10 -15.25
CA GLU A 14 -10.60 -15.72 -16.29
C GLU A 14 -10.92 -14.33 -16.84
N LEU A 15 -9.90 -13.49 -16.99
CA LEU A 15 -10.04 -12.20 -17.65
C LEU A 15 -9.52 -12.30 -19.09
N GLU A 16 -10.29 -11.81 -20.05
CA GLU A 16 -9.81 -11.46 -21.38
C GLU A 16 -9.22 -10.04 -21.29
N GLY A 17 -7.92 -9.96 -20.98
CA GLY A 17 -7.27 -8.70 -20.62
C GLY A 17 -7.76 -8.18 -19.26
N ALA A 18 -8.54 -7.10 -19.28
CA ALA A 18 -9.15 -6.50 -18.08
C ALA A 18 -10.68 -6.64 -18.07
N GLN A 19 -11.25 -7.53 -18.88
CA GLN A 19 -12.69 -7.73 -19.00
C GLN A 19 -13.06 -9.18 -18.75
N ASN A 20 -14.27 -9.40 -18.26
CA ASN A 20 -14.88 -10.73 -18.17
C ASN A 20 -16.34 -10.59 -18.60
N LYS A 21 -16.86 -11.51 -19.42
CA LYS A 21 -18.23 -11.45 -19.95
C LYS A 21 -19.32 -11.47 -18.86
N LYS A 22 -18.99 -11.96 -17.66
CA LYS A 22 -19.86 -11.97 -16.47
C LYS A 22 -19.77 -10.67 -15.66
N LEU A 23 -18.77 -9.83 -15.92
CA LEU A 23 -18.65 -8.51 -15.33
C LEU A 23 -19.22 -7.47 -16.27
N GLU A 24 -20.05 -6.60 -15.71
CA GLU A 24 -20.61 -5.45 -16.42
C GLU A 24 -19.63 -4.25 -16.45
N PHE A 25 -18.37 -4.48 -16.09
CA PHE A 25 -17.35 -3.46 -15.98
C PHE A 25 -15.94 -3.97 -16.31
N LYS A 26 -15.06 -3.02 -16.66
CA LYS A 26 -13.63 -3.28 -16.82
C LYS A 26 -12.96 -3.34 -15.44
N VAL A 27 -12.26 -4.43 -15.18
CA VAL A 27 -11.47 -4.64 -13.96
C VAL A 27 -10.34 -3.62 -13.88
N ASN A 28 -10.20 -2.98 -12.72
CA ASN A 28 -9.08 -2.09 -12.43
C ASN A 28 -8.11 -2.71 -11.41
N HIS A 29 -8.62 -3.21 -10.29
CA HIS A 29 -7.81 -3.77 -9.20
C HIS A 29 -8.54 -4.89 -8.47
N TRP A 30 -7.79 -5.74 -7.77
CA TRP A 30 -8.35 -6.75 -6.87
C TRP A 30 -8.28 -6.28 -5.43
N MET A 31 -9.18 -6.82 -4.61
CA MET A 31 -9.30 -6.49 -3.19
C MET A 31 -9.49 -7.76 -2.37
N GLU A 32 -9.30 -7.64 -1.05
CA GLU A 32 -9.60 -8.70 -0.07
C GLU A 32 -8.99 -10.05 -0.45
N GLY A 33 -7.70 -10.06 -0.81
CA GLY A 33 -6.99 -11.29 -1.15
C GLY A 33 -7.56 -11.99 -2.40
N PHE A 34 -7.92 -11.22 -3.43
CA PHE A 34 -8.47 -11.69 -4.71
C PHE A 34 -9.89 -12.25 -4.66
N THR A 35 -10.63 -11.99 -3.59
CA THR A 35 -12.04 -12.42 -3.49
C THR A 35 -13.01 -11.37 -4.05
N LYS A 36 -12.56 -10.12 -4.19
CA LYS A 36 -13.33 -9.01 -4.77
C LYS A 36 -12.56 -8.30 -5.87
N VAL A 37 -13.31 -7.72 -6.81
CA VAL A 37 -12.77 -6.96 -7.93
C VAL A 37 -13.51 -5.64 -8.10
N GLY A 38 -12.75 -4.55 -8.24
CA GLY A 38 -13.25 -3.20 -8.43
C GLY A 38 -13.07 -2.69 -9.86
N GLY A 39 -14.01 -1.88 -10.33
CA GLY A 39 -13.95 -1.28 -11.66
C GLY A 39 -15.01 -0.20 -11.91
N ILE A 40 -15.04 0.32 -13.14
CA ILE A 40 -16.04 1.31 -13.58
C ILE A 40 -17.11 0.60 -14.40
N LYS A 41 -18.33 0.57 -13.88
CA LYS A 41 -19.53 0.11 -14.60
C LYS A 41 -20.10 1.30 -15.37
N GLY A 42 -20.25 1.12 -16.68
CA GLY A 42 -20.83 2.14 -17.54
C GLY A 42 -22.30 2.37 -17.21
N GLY A 43 -22.75 3.62 -17.32
CA GLY A 43 -24.15 3.96 -17.09
C GLY A 43 -25.13 3.20 -17.97
N GLU A 44 -26.32 2.94 -17.44
CA GLU A 44 -27.45 2.32 -18.13
C GLU A 44 -28.44 3.38 -18.65
N TRP A 45 -29.13 3.08 -19.75
CA TRP A 45 -30.15 3.96 -20.31
C TRP A 45 -31.43 3.96 -19.48
N SER A 46 -31.81 5.12 -18.95
CA SER A 46 -33.08 5.31 -18.25
C SER A 46 -34.13 5.84 -19.21
N LYS A 47 -35.08 4.98 -19.62
CA LYS A 47 -36.22 5.38 -20.47
C LYS A 47 -37.09 6.45 -19.80
N LYS A 48 -37.20 6.43 -18.46
CA LYS A 48 -38.02 7.37 -17.69
C LYS A 48 -37.48 8.79 -17.75
N GLU A 49 -36.15 8.93 -17.70
CA GLU A 49 -35.48 10.22 -17.71
C GLU A 49 -34.97 10.62 -19.11
N ASN A 50 -35.15 9.71 -20.09
CA ASN A 50 -34.65 9.85 -21.46
C ASN A 50 -33.16 10.19 -21.54
N GLN A 51 -32.36 9.64 -20.62
CA GLN A 51 -30.93 9.90 -20.53
C GLN A 51 -30.18 8.65 -20.04
N ARG A 52 -28.87 8.64 -20.27
CA ARG A 52 -27.96 7.64 -19.72
C ARG A 52 -27.59 8.04 -18.29
N SER A 53 -27.70 7.11 -17.35
CA SER A 53 -27.18 7.31 -15.99
C SER A 53 -25.66 7.53 -16.04
N PRO A 54 -25.08 8.23 -15.04
CA PRO A 54 -23.64 8.39 -14.97
C PRO A 54 -22.94 7.05 -14.72
N ASP A 55 -21.66 6.99 -15.08
CA ASP A 55 -20.81 5.87 -14.73
C ASP A 55 -20.67 5.77 -13.20
N VAL A 56 -20.55 4.54 -12.72
CA VAL A 56 -20.45 4.23 -11.29
C VAL A 56 -19.24 3.34 -11.02
N GLU A 57 -18.65 3.51 -9.85
CA GLU A 57 -17.74 2.51 -9.31
C GLU A 57 -18.56 1.29 -8.87
N ALA A 58 -18.12 0.10 -9.26
CA ALA A 58 -18.75 -1.14 -8.86
C ALA A 58 -17.73 -2.11 -8.24
N VAL A 59 -18.17 -2.82 -7.21
CA VAL A 59 -17.41 -3.93 -6.61
C VAL A 59 -18.18 -5.22 -6.82
N TYR A 60 -17.50 -6.20 -7.43
CA TYR A 60 -18.03 -7.54 -7.62
C TYR A 60 -17.34 -8.51 -6.65
N ASP A 61 -18.14 -9.30 -5.94
CA ASP A 61 -17.68 -10.36 -5.06
C ASP A 61 -17.69 -11.68 -5.83
N LEU A 62 -16.52 -12.29 -6.00
CA LEU A 62 -16.34 -13.51 -6.77
C LEU A 62 -16.90 -14.74 -6.05
N VAL A 63 -16.96 -14.70 -4.73
CA VAL A 63 -17.48 -15.79 -3.90
C VAL A 63 -19.00 -15.76 -3.94
N ALA A 64 -19.59 -14.57 -3.80
CA ALA A 64 -21.04 -14.38 -3.88
C ALA A 64 -21.56 -14.37 -5.33
N GLY A 65 -20.71 -14.10 -6.32
CA GLY A 65 -21.05 -14.04 -7.73
C GLY A 65 -21.96 -12.86 -8.11
N LYS A 66 -21.86 -11.73 -7.40
CA LYS A 66 -22.71 -10.55 -7.62
C LYS A 66 -21.99 -9.24 -7.33
N ILE A 67 -22.52 -8.15 -7.88
CA ILE A 67 -22.14 -6.79 -7.47
C ILE A 67 -22.63 -6.58 -6.03
N VAL A 68 -21.70 -6.25 -5.14
CA VAL A 68 -21.99 -6.01 -3.70
C VAL A 68 -22.00 -4.53 -3.36
N GLU A 69 -21.42 -3.68 -4.22
CA GLU A 69 -21.34 -2.25 -3.98
C GLU A 69 -21.39 -1.48 -5.29
N THR A 70 -22.06 -0.33 -5.26
CA THR A 70 -22.09 0.63 -6.36
C THR A 70 -22.06 2.04 -5.80
N LYS A 71 -21.11 2.86 -6.27
CA LYS A 71 -20.87 4.21 -5.76
C LYS A 71 -20.85 5.22 -6.92
N PRO A 72 -21.53 6.36 -6.80
CA PRO A 72 -21.44 7.45 -7.76
C PRO A 72 -20.00 7.97 -7.88
N ILE A 73 -19.61 8.32 -9.10
CA ILE A 73 -18.33 8.98 -9.38
C ILE A 73 -18.55 10.49 -9.31
N THR A 74 -18.16 11.10 -8.19
CA THR A 74 -18.32 12.54 -7.99
C THR A 74 -17.21 13.36 -8.62
N ASP A 75 -15.99 12.82 -8.65
CA ASP A 75 -14.81 13.45 -9.24
C ASP A 75 -14.01 12.41 -10.04
N LEU A 76 -13.97 12.60 -11.37
CA LEU A 76 -13.29 11.70 -12.30
C LEU A 76 -11.76 11.73 -12.14
N PHE A 77 -11.18 12.87 -11.78
CA PHE A 77 -9.73 13.01 -11.65
C PHE A 77 -9.24 12.32 -10.38
N GLU A 78 -9.87 12.59 -9.24
CA GLU A 78 -9.52 11.96 -7.98
C GLU A 78 -9.78 10.46 -8.02
N GLN A 79 -10.86 10.02 -8.66
CA GLN A 79 -11.09 8.59 -8.86
C GLN A 79 -10.01 7.95 -9.74
N ARG A 80 -9.61 8.58 -10.85
CA ARG A 80 -8.56 8.05 -11.72
C ARG A 80 -7.23 7.92 -10.97
N LYS A 81 -6.85 8.91 -10.16
CA LYS A 81 -5.66 8.84 -9.31
C LYS A 81 -5.76 7.68 -8.32
N ARG A 82 -6.92 7.51 -7.67
CA ARG A 82 -7.17 6.41 -6.73
C ARG A 82 -7.03 5.04 -7.41
N PHE A 83 -7.56 4.89 -8.62
CA PHE A 83 -7.49 3.66 -9.41
C PHE A 83 -6.07 3.36 -9.87
N GLN A 84 -5.29 4.38 -10.22
CA GLN A 84 -3.87 4.21 -10.52
C GLN A 84 -3.11 3.66 -9.31
N VAL A 85 -3.34 4.26 -8.13
CA VAL A 85 -2.70 3.84 -6.88
C VAL A 85 -3.04 2.38 -6.53
N LEU A 86 -4.32 2.00 -6.68
CA LEU A 86 -4.77 0.65 -6.38
C LEU A 86 -4.27 -0.40 -7.39
N ALA A 87 -4.11 -0.03 -8.65
CA ALA A 87 -3.49 -0.90 -9.65
C ALA A 87 -1.99 -1.09 -9.38
N ASP A 88 -1.27 -0.02 -9.04
CA ASP A 88 0.19 -0.03 -8.84
C ASP A 88 0.62 -0.74 -7.56
N ALA A 89 -0.19 -0.66 -6.49
CA ALA A 89 0.10 -1.31 -5.22
C ALA A 89 0.24 -2.84 -5.34
N GLY A 90 -0.28 -3.41 -6.43
CA GLY A 90 -0.61 -4.83 -6.49
C GLY A 90 -1.67 -5.14 -5.44
N ASN A 91 -2.22 -6.34 -5.46
CA ASN A 91 -3.41 -6.68 -4.66
C ASN A 91 -3.16 -6.75 -3.12
N GLY A 92 -2.03 -6.21 -2.65
CA GLY A 92 -1.67 -6.05 -1.25
C GLY A 92 -2.47 -4.91 -0.62
N THR A 93 -3.69 -5.20 -0.20
CA THR A 93 -4.42 -4.35 0.74
C THR A 93 -4.26 -4.95 2.13
N PRO A 94 -3.79 -4.20 3.16
CA PRO A 94 -3.36 -2.79 3.19
C PRO A 94 -1.87 -2.51 2.88
N PHE A 95 -1.52 -1.28 2.48
CA PHE A 95 -0.14 -0.87 2.12
C PHE A 95 0.18 0.61 2.43
N LEU A 96 1.46 0.98 2.31
CA LEU A 96 1.96 2.35 2.50
C LEU A 96 2.52 2.91 1.20
N ARG A 97 2.40 4.23 1.01
CA ARG A 97 3.05 4.94 -0.10
C ARG A 97 3.31 6.41 0.25
N MET A 98 4.22 7.03 -0.50
CA MET A 98 4.30 8.48 -0.56
C MET A 98 3.08 9.05 -1.29
N ALA A 99 2.56 10.18 -0.81
CA ALA A 99 1.63 11.01 -1.56
C ALA A 99 2.29 11.51 -2.86
N TRP A 100 1.47 11.92 -3.83
CA TRP A 100 1.96 12.34 -5.15
C TRP A 100 2.85 13.60 -5.12
N ASP A 101 2.66 14.45 -4.12
CA ASP A 101 3.48 15.64 -3.85
C ASP A 101 4.76 15.32 -3.07
N ASN A 102 4.95 14.06 -2.66
CA ASN A 102 6.03 13.59 -1.80
C ASN A 102 6.12 14.31 -0.43
N GLN A 103 5.07 15.01 0.00
CA GLN A 103 5.05 15.77 1.26
C GLN A 103 4.47 14.97 2.43
N SER A 104 3.80 13.86 2.16
CA SER A 104 3.15 13.06 3.18
C SER A 104 3.20 11.57 2.87
N ILE A 105 3.06 10.76 3.91
CA ILE A 105 2.95 9.31 3.80
C ILE A 105 1.48 8.95 3.98
N GLN A 106 0.99 8.06 3.13
CA GLN A 106 -0.37 7.59 3.17
C GLN A 106 -0.42 6.10 3.45
N MET A 107 -1.22 5.73 4.43
CA MET A 107 -1.66 4.36 4.66
C MET A 107 -2.94 4.10 3.90
N TRP A 108 -2.89 3.13 2.99
CA TRP A 108 -4.01 2.77 2.13
C TRP A 108 -4.65 1.47 2.59
N LYS A 109 -5.95 1.54 2.87
CA LYS A 109 -6.78 0.40 3.24
C LYS A 109 -8.12 0.49 2.54
N GLN A 110 -8.53 -0.59 1.88
CA GLN A 110 -9.84 -0.69 1.19
C GLN A 110 -10.12 0.50 0.24
N GLY A 111 -9.10 0.94 -0.52
CA GLY A 111 -9.24 2.05 -1.46
C GLY A 111 -9.22 3.45 -0.84
N VAL A 112 -9.09 3.56 0.49
CA VAL A 112 -9.01 4.85 1.18
C VAL A 112 -7.58 5.08 1.66
N GLY A 113 -7.00 6.19 1.23
CA GLY A 113 -5.72 6.67 1.73
C GLY A 113 -5.93 7.57 2.95
N LYS A 114 -5.28 7.24 4.07
CA LYS A 114 -5.19 8.08 5.26
C LYS A 114 -3.77 8.62 5.38
N THR A 115 -3.62 9.93 5.49
CA THR A 115 -2.32 10.55 5.74
C THR A 115 -1.84 10.23 7.16
N LEU A 116 -0.56 9.88 7.28
CA LEU A 116 0.12 9.66 8.55
C LEU A 116 0.81 10.95 9.01
N GLU A 117 0.67 11.25 10.29
CA GLU A 117 1.31 12.38 10.96
C GLU A 117 2.61 11.92 11.59
N LEU A 118 3.75 12.34 11.06
CA LEU A 118 5.06 11.98 11.61
C LEU A 118 5.46 12.98 12.70
N ASP A 119 6.15 12.47 13.73
CA ASP A 119 6.81 13.28 14.75
C ASP A 119 8.04 14.07 14.24
N GLN A 120 8.36 13.93 12.95
CA GLN A 120 9.41 14.64 12.23
C GLN A 120 8.92 15.10 10.85
N PRO A 121 9.43 16.22 10.30
CA PRO A 121 9.09 16.65 8.95
C PRO A 121 9.48 15.60 7.89
N VAL A 122 8.55 15.28 6.99
CA VAL A 122 8.79 14.32 5.89
C VAL A 122 9.93 14.78 4.97
N GLY A 123 10.11 16.09 4.80
CA GLY A 123 11.19 16.69 4.00
C GLY A 123 12.62 16.38 4.48
N ASN A 124 12.78 15.81 5.68
CA ASN A 124 14.08 15.38 6.20
C ASN A 124 14.50 13.99 5.71
N TYR A 125 13.64 13.33 4.93
CA TYR A 125 13.81 11.94 4.51
C TYR A 125 13.86 11.81 2.98
N ASP A 126 14.59 10.80 2.51
CA ASP A 126 14.56 10.36 1.13
C ASP A 126 13.23 9.63 0.86
N VAL A 127 12.36 10.26 0.07
CA VAL A 127 11.02 9.74 -0.25
C VAL A 127 11.04 8.42 -1.02
N SER A 128 12.12 8.15 -1.76
CA SER A 128 12.31 6.89 -2.50
C SER A 128 12.70 5.72 -1.59
N SER A 129 13.07 6.01 -0.34
CA SER A 129 13.50 5.02 0.64
C SER A 129 12.35 4.38 1.43
N LEU A 130 11.11 4.87 1.28
CA LEU A 130 9.95 4.37 2.02
C LEU A 130 9.78 2.87 1.83
N GLN A 131 9.79 2.15 2.94
CA GLN A 131 9.47 0.72 3.01
C GLN A 131 8.61 0.48 4.23
N GLY A 132 7.64 -0.42 4.15
CA GLY A 132 6.82 -0.72 5.31
C GLY A 132 5.76 -1.76 5.04
N THR A 133 5.02 -2.06 6.10
CA THR A 133 3.90 -2.99 6.10
C THR A 133 2.79 -2.43 6.97
N VAL A 134 1.56 -2.73 6.59
CA VAL A 134 0.39 -2.43 7.39
C VAL A 134 -0.07 -3.73 8.02
N LEU A 135 -0.21 -3.72 9.35
CA LEU A 135 -0.60 -4.88 10.14
C LEU A 135 -2.13 -5.09 10.10
N ALA A 136 -2.57 -6.28 10.50
CA ALA A 136 -3.98 -6.66 10.45
C ALA A 136 -4.87 -5.80 11.36
N ASP A 137 -4.32 -5.31 12.48
CA ASP A 137 -4.98 -4.39 13.40
C ASP A 137 -5.16 -2.97 12.83
N GLY A 138 -4.56 -2.68 11.67
CA GLY A 138 -4.60 -1.38 11.02
C GLY A 138 -3.52 -0.41 11.49
N SER A 139 -2.59 -0.83 12.34
CA SER A 139 -1.33 -0.12 12.58
C SER A 139 -0.37 -0.35 11.43
N ALA A 140 0.71 0.44 11.35
CA ALA A 140 1.72 0.27 10.33
C ALA A 140 3.13 0.47 10.88
N TRP A 141 4.05 -0.32 10.35
CA TRP A 141 5.48 -0.16 10.59
C TRP A 141 6.15 0.23 9.28
N PHE A 142 7.02 1.23 9.34
CA PHE A 142 7.76 1.65 8.17
C PHE A 142 9.11 2.25 8.52
N ALA A 143 9.97 2.29 7.52
CA ALA A 143 11.30 2.84 7.62
C ALA A 143 11.54 3.88 6.53
N LEU A 144 12.28 4.92 6.90
CA LEU A 144 12.73 5.99 6.00
C LEU A 144 14.20 6.28 6.26
N LYS A 145 14.94 6.50 5.18
CA LYS A 145 16.31 6.96 5.25
C LYS A 145 16.32 8.48 5.35
N VAL A 146 17.08 9.00 6.31
CA VAL A 146 17.34 10.45 6.42
C VAL A 146 18.09 10.90 5.16
N ASP A 147 17.61 11.96 4.53
CA ASP A 147 18.32 12.60 3.44
C ASP A 147 19.50 13.40 4.04
N PRO A 148 20.77 13.03 3.73
CA PRO A 148 21.93 13.74 4.26
C PRO A 148 22.01 15.20 3.82
N VAL A 149 21.30 15.58 2.75
CA VAL A 149 21.27 16.93 2.16
C VAL A 149 19.88 17.56 2.19
N ASN A 150 19.08 17.21 3.21
CA ASN A 150 17.81 17.87 3.48
C ASN A 150 17.96 19.39 3.72
N ALA A 151 16.84 20.14 3.66
CA ALA A 151 16.85 21.59 3.81
C ALA A 151 17.51 22.09 5.11
N ASP A 152 17.29 21.38 6.23
CA ASP A 152 17.88 21.73 7.53
C ASP A 152 19.39 21.45 7.55
N ALA A 153 19.86 20.38 6.90
CA ALA A 153 21.27 20.06 6.74
C ALA A 153 21.99 21.11 5.86
N VAL A 154 21.34 21.53 4.77
CA VAL A 154 21.84 22.59 3.88
C VAL A 154 21.91 23.92 4.62
N ALA A 155 20.87 24.30 5.36
CA ALA A 155 20.84 25.52 6.15
C ALA A 155 21.95 25.56 7.21
N ARG A 156 22.27 24.41 7.81
CA ARG A 156 23.37 24.26 8.77
C ARG A 156 24.74 24.05 8.13
N GLN A 157 24.82 23.97 6.79
CA GLN A 157 26.04 23.63 6.02
C GLN A 157 26.74 22.37 6.51
N LYS A 158 25.95 21.40 7.00
CA LYS A 158 26.47 20.15 7.57
C LYS A 158 25.53 19.01 7.22
N ALA A 159 26.06 18.05 6.46
CA ALA A 159 25.32 16.86 6.08
C ALA A 159 24.89 16.06 7.32
N ASP A 160 23.64 15.63 7.34
CA ASP A 160 23.16 14.72 8.37
C ASP A 160 23.71 13.31 8.12
N PRO A 161 23.98 12.52 9.17
CA PRO A 161 24.33 11.13 8.97
C PRO A 161 23.16 10.36 8.35
N GLU A 162 23.48 9.48 7.42
CA GLU A 162 22.52 8.60 6.76
C GLU A 162 21.96 7.55 7.73
N TYR A 163 20.98 7.96 8.53
CA TYR A 163 20.23 7.07 9.40
C TYR A 163 19.04 6.45 8.68
N LEU A 164 18.67 5.25 9.09
CA LEU A 164 17.37 4.66 8.83
C LEU A 164 16.52 4.81 10.09
N ASP A 165 15.49 5.64 10.01
CA ASP A 165 14.50 5.81 11.07
C ASP A 165 13.37 4.82 10.87
N VAL A 166 13.03 4.10 11.93
CA VAL A 166 11.91 3.15 11.96
C VAL A 166 10.77 3.76 12.76
N PHE A 167 9.60 3.80 12.17
CA PHE A 167 8.39 4.39 12.71
C PHE A 167 7.34 3.32 12.95
N HIS A 168 6.53 3.55 13.98
CA HIS A 168 5.28 2.85 14.20
C HIS A 168 4.14 3.86 14.17
N ALA A 169 3.17 3.62 13.29
CA ALA A 169 1.93 4.37 13.21
C ALA A 169 0.78 3.58 13.83
N GLY A 170 0.14 4.17 14.83
CA GLY A 170 -1.10 3.63 15.39
C GLY A 170 -2.27 3.74 14.40
N THR A 171 -3.41 3.15 14.77
CA THR A 171 -4.66 3.28 14.02
C THR A 171 -5.18 4.72 13.98
N ASP A 172 -4.76 5.55 14.95
CA ASP A 172 -4.98 6.99 15.00
C ASP A 172 -4.27 7.75 13.88
N GLY A 173 -3.28 7.14 13.23
CA GLY A 173 -2.50 7.73 12.13
C GLY A 173 -1.28 8.51 12.58
N LYS A 174 -0.97 8.51 13.88
CA LYS A 174 0.23 9.17 14.41
C LYS A 174 1.40 8.20 14.35
N ALA A 175 2.44 8.61 13.63
CA ALA A 175 3.67 7.87 13.47
C ALA A 175 4.74 8.41 14.43
N VAL A 176 5.22 7.54 15.30
CA VAL A 176 6.30 7.85 16.26
C VAL A 176 7.54 7.08 15.87
N ARG A 177 8.70 7.73 15.87
CA ARG A 177 9.98 7.06 15.65
C ARG A 177 10.29 6.13 16.82
N LYS A 178 10.45 4.84 16.54
CA LYS A 178 10.77 3.80 17.53
C LYS A 178 12.25 3.41 17.55
N ALA A 179 12.94 3.55 16.42
CA ALA A 179 14.36 3.25 16.35
C ALA A 179 15.06 4.11 15.31
N ARG A 180 16.37 4.22 15.46
CA ARG A 180 17.28 4.87 14.52
C ARG A 180 18.52 3.99 14.36
N VAL A 181 18.81 3.59 13.13
CA VAL A 181 19.95 2.71 12.80
C VAL A 181 20.87 3.43 11.82
N LEU A 182 22.19 3.40 12.04
CA LEU A 182 23.13 3.98 11.09
C LEU A 182 23.17 3.15 9.81
N ALA A 183 22.86 3.76 8.66
CA ALA A 183 22.69 3.10 7.36
C ALA A 183 23.59 3.69 6.27
N LYS A 184 24.83 4.06 6.64
CA LYS A 184 25.79 4.74 5.77
C LYS A 184 26.07 3.93 4.49
N SER A 185 25.62 4.46 3.36
CA SER A 185 25.76 3.91 2.00
C SER A 185 25.21 2.49 1.82
N ILE A 186 24.34 2.03 2.71
CA ILE A 186 23.74 0.69 2.66
C ILE A 186 22.25 0.82 2.37
N LYS A 187 21.78 0.08 1.36
CA LYS A 187 20.35 -0.09 1.09
C LYS A 187 19.83 -1.27 1.91
N HIS A 188 18.84 -1.03 2.76
CA HIS A 188 18.19 -2.09 3.53
C HIS A 188 16.89 -2.54 2.86
N ARG A 189 16.52 -3.80 3.06
CA ARG A 189 15.12 -4.21 3.11
C ARG A 189 14.67 -4.20 4.56
N PHE A 190 13.46 -3.73 4.79
CA PHE A 190 12.82 -3.66 6.09
C PHE A 190 11.66 -4.67 6.19
N GLY A 191 11.45 -5.20 7.39
CA GLY A 191 10.19 -5.84 7.76
C GLY A 191 10.04 -5.98 9.26
N VAL A 192 8.86 -6.44 9.68
CA VAL A 192 8.45 -6.54 11.08
C VAL A 192 8.72 -7.96 11.60
N ALA A 193 9.13 -8.06 12.87
CA ALA A 193 9.38 -9.31 13.58
C ALA A 193 8.60 -9.30 14.91
N GLY A 194 7.40 -9.89 14.91
CA GLY A 194 6.51 -9.88 16.08
C GLY A 194 6.00 -8.47 16.42
N ASP A 195 5.55 -8.27 17.66
CA ASP A 195 4.83 -7.05 18.04
C ASP A 195 5.77 -5.84 18.26
N ASN A 196 6.98 -6.10 18.74
CA ASN A 196 7.96 -5.06 19.13
C ASN A 196 9.34 -5.25 18.47
N GLY A 197 9.39 -5.96 17.35
CA GLY A 197 10.65 -6.23 16.66
C GLY A 197 10.59 -5.85 15.19
N PHE A 198 11.75 -5.60 14.63
CA PHE A 198 11.93 -5.44 13.20
C PHE A 198 13.22 -6.09 12.75
N TRP A 199 13.31 -6.34 11.44
CA TRP A 199 14.51 -6.84 10.82
C TRP A 199 14.95 -5.95 9.68
N LEU A 200 16.26 -5.91 9.47
CA LEU A 200 16.91 -5.24 8.35
C LEU A 200 17.78 -6.24 7.61
N VAL A 201 17.64 -6.29 6.29
CA VAL A 201 18.53 -7.05 5.42
C VAL A 201 19.31 -6.08 4.54
N GLU A 202 20.63 -6.10 4.63
CA GLU A 202 21.48 -5.33 3.70
C GLU A 202 21.31 -5.90 2.29
N ARG A 203 20.93 -5.07 1.31
CA ARG A 203 20.88 -5.50 -0.10
C ARG A 203 22.29 -5.58 -0.66
N SER A 204 22.61 -6.70 -1.31
CA SER A 204 23.89 -6.92 -1.96
C SER A 204 23.70 -7.19 -3.46
N PRO A 205 24.55 -6.63 -4.34
CA PRO A 205 24.57 -7.00 -5.75
C PRO A 205 24.73 -8.52 -5.91
N GLY A 206 23.85 -9.16 -6.70
CA GLY A 206 23.84 -10.62 -6.90
C GLY A 206 22.84 -11.40 -6.02
N PHE A 207 22.08 -10.73 -5.14
CA PHE A 207 20.99 -11.34 -4.38
C PHE A 207 19.64 -10.68 -4.70
N ASP A 208 18.83 -11.30 -5.57
CA ASP A 208 17.53 -10.75 -6.01
C ASP A 208 16.52 -10.58 -4.85
N ARG A 209 16.63 -11.42 -3.82
CA ARG A 209 15.66 -11.49 -2.71
C ARG A 209 16.18 -10.99 -1.37
N GLY A 210 17.43 -10.51 -1.26
CA GLY A 210 17.98 -10.08 0.03
C GLY A 210 19.45 -9.65 -0.03
N GLY A 211 20.21 -10.10 0.95
CA GLY A 211 21.66 -10.02 0.95
C GLY A 211 22.25 -10.80 2.12
N THR A 212 23.52 -10.59 2.39
CA THR A 212 24.33 -11.50 3.21
C THR A 212 24.21 -11.28 4.71
N LYS A 213 23.57 -10.19 5.14
CA LYS A 213 23.40 -9.84 6.54
C LYS A 213 21.94 -9.53 6.87
N LEU A 214 21.39 -10.29 7.80
CA LEU A 214 20.11 -10.06 8.44
C LEU A 214 20.38 -9.64 9.88
N ALA A 215 19.95 -8.44 10.26
CA ALA A 215 19.95 -7.97 11.63
C ALA A 215 18.50 -7.93 12.15
N THR A 216 18.28 -8.44 13.35
CA THR A 216 16.99 -8.33 14.06
C THR A 216 17.17 -7.40 15.25
N TYR A 217 16.15 -6.59 15.50
CA TYR A 217 16.12 -5.59 16.55
C TYR A 217 14.85 -5.78 17.36
N THR A 218 14.97 -5.69 18.67
CA THR A 218 13.82 -5.64 19.59
C THR A 218 13.78 -4.26 20.21
N ILE A 219 12.61 -3.64 20.20
CA ILE A 219 12.38 -2.32 20.75
C ILE A 219 11.98 -2.52 22.22
N ALA A 220 12.79 -1.99 23.13
CA ALA A 220 12.47 -1.99 24.55
C ALA A 220 11.18 -1.21 24.78
N GLN A 221 10.30 -1.74 25.65
CA GLN A 221 9.04 -1.12 26.03
C GLN A 221 9.27 0.17 26.82
#